data_AF-A0A485KQY9-F1
#
_entry.id   AF-A0A485KQY9-F1
#
_cell.length_a   1.000
_cell.length_b   1.000
_cell.length_c   1.000
_cell.angle_alpha   90.00
_cell.angle_beta   90.00
_cell.angle_gamma   90.00
#
_symmetry.space_group_name_H-M   'P 1'
#
loop_
_entity.id
_entity.type
_entity.pdbx_description
1 polymer ?
#
loop_
_entity_poly.entity_id
_entity_poly.type
_entity_poly.pdbx_seq_one_letter_code
_entity_poly.pdbx_strand_id
1 'polypeptide(L)'
;MVSISFAITTIAAGAVSSFVLAQSTTTNTLDAASIATFKPNMSAPISAGPLSASSVGSSMGKEDYAFLQLPATQQLMKAMGGNMSAAALPYLFKDPRLDVWTTVMAMMVQAKVDKWDQPRVDSALTLPKYQKPLTKITLLHTEIEIPTEDEDWPDDAAQDVMAATYMRENAPFVDDFTQTWKAGECKEGYVMTKVGKMWPKVHVVWNQRTSDNALKLFVFNGIGSHLVEKLPKQDKDGGTYYAVKLNFMDELEVRPGFAKYGADAFFNRHGNIIKIVRQGKTYTPLRTRTAKWEYVKMTFRGSLIAKITAIDHLMGLHMTVGNYFTTASREQLPADHPLRRLLKPFTFRAVAINRAASRSLMWSKAYLHRSLALTEAGLAQMWRYATESFKFEPFPDTIARQGVDTLPLPFHQDGLDYWNIVRIFVNDYVNLYYTSDEDVTRDASVVAFYAFLDTKIPGQLRPLTSESLKDTLAQAIFWVTAMHNHMGNIAEYVSDPAFTPAAWVEGELASRPGSAVRQAVIMALTGLTQPSVLEDFSHVMLDDQAKDVARAFTAAARDVGTKVAARNWGREQPFTTFDTHLMDISVGI
;
A
#
# COMPACT_ATOMS: atom_id res chain seq x y z
N MET A 1 -43.15 57.25 -5.93
CA MET A 1 -44.42 56.50 -5.78
C MET A 1 -44.19 55.18 -6.51
N VAL A 2 -44.18 54.00 -5.89
CA VAL A 2 -45.05 53.46 -4.85
C VAL A 2 -44.22 52.54 -3.95
N SER A 3 -44.36 52.71 -2.64
CA SER A 3 -43.88 51.77 -1.61
C SER A 3 -44.88 50.64 -1.46
N ILE A 4 -44.41 49.38 -1.39
CA ILE A 4 -45.18 48.28 -0.80
C ILE A 4 -44.26 47.51 0.14
N SER A 5 -44.58 47.61 1.43
CA SER A 5 -44.01 46.88 2.55
C SER A 5 -44.35 45.39 2.47
N PHE A 6 -43.40 44.52 2.80
CA PHE A 6 -43.69 43.15 3.22
C PHE A 6 -43.39 43.01 4.72
N ALA A 7 -44.45 42.68 5.45
CA ALA A 7 -44.42 42.37 6.88
C ALA A 7 -43.65 41.08 7.12
N ILE A 8 -42.68 41.15 8.04
CA ILE A 8 -41.98 40.00 8.59
C ILE A 8 -42.89 39.39 9.64
N THR A 9 -43.47 38.23 9.33
CA THR A 9 -44.18 37.41 10.31
C THR A 9 -43.16 36.54 11.03
N THR A 10 -42.87 36.90 12.27
CA THR A 10 -42.10 36.12 13.24
C THR A 10 -42.84 34.82 13.53
N ILE A 11 -42.33 33.68 13.06
CA ILE A 11 -42.77 32.35 13.54
C ILE A 11 -41.80 31.91 14.63
N ALA A 12 -42.41 31.65 15.79
CA ALA A 12 -41.77 31.29 17.04
C ALA A 12 -40.90 30.02 16.93
N ALA A 13 -39.84 30.03 17.74
CA ALA A 13 -38.99 28.89 18.03
C ALA A 13 -39.83 27.70 18.55
N GLY A 14 -40.09 26.74 17.67
CA GLY A 14 -40.60 25.42 17.99
C GLY A 14 -39.45 24.41 17.96
N ALA A 15 -39.23 23.74 19.08
CA ALA A 15 -38.17 22.78 19.33
C ALA A 15 -37.94 21.78 18.18
N VAL A 16 -36.81 21.93 17.47
CA VAL A 16 -36.22 20.84 16.69
C VAL A 16 -35.41 20.01 17.67
N SER A 17 -36.10 19.08 18.31
CA SER A 17 -35.48 18.03 19.12
C SER A 17 -34.49 17.27 18.25
N SER A 18 -33.24 17.35 18.66
CA SER A 18 -32.13 16.52 18.21
C SER A 18 -32.54 15.05 18.21
N PHE A 19 -32.81 14.51 17.02
CA PHE A 19 -32.77 13.07 16.79
C PHE A 19 -31.30 12.62 16.76
N VAL A 20 -30.66 12.68 17.93
CA VAL A 20 -29.61 11.73 18.27
C VAL A 20 -30.33 10.40 18.35
N LEU A 21 -30.33 9.65 17.26
CA LEU A 21 -30.56 8.22 17.31
C LEU A 21 -29.51 7.68 18.27
N ALA A 22 -29.94 7.40 19.50
CA ALA A 22 -29.21 6.59 20.45
C ALA A 22 -28.93 5.25 19.75
N GLN A 23 -27.78 5.17 19.06
CA GLN A 23 -27.14 3.90 18.82
C GLN A 23 -26.99 3.27 20.19
N SER A 24 -27.63 2.13 20.39
CA SER A 24 -27.50 1.38 21.62
C SER A 24 -26.02 1.24 21.92
N THR A 25 -25.61 1.79 23.05
CA THR A 25 -24.30 1.62 23.68
C THR A 25 -24.15 0.19 24.20
N THR A 26 -24.42 -0.81 23.35
CA THR A 26 -23.70 -2.07 23.40
C THR A 26 -22.43 -1.83 22.59
N THR A 27 -21.51 -1.10 23.20
CA THR A 27 -20.11 -1.21 22.85
C THR A 27 -19.74 -2.68 22.99
N ASN A 28 -19.78 -3.42 21.88
CA ASN A 28 -18.92 -4.60 21.74
C ASN A 28 -17.49 -4.07 21.65
N THR A 29 -16.99 -3.50 22.74
CA THR A 29 -15.56 -3.40 22.99
C THR A 29 -15.09 -4.85 23.01
N LEU A 30 -14.54 -5.28 21.88
CA LEU A 30 -13.72 -6.46 21.82
C LEU A 30 -12.52 -6.16 22.70
N ASP A 31 -12.59 -6.58 23.97
CA ASP A 31 -11.43 -6.62 24.84
C ASP A 31 -10.48 -7.64 24.21
N ALA A 32 -9.48 -7.13 23.51
CA ALA A 32 -8.50 -7.91 22.81
C ALA A 32 -7.48 -8.58 23.76
N ALA A 33 -7.97 -8.97 24.94
CA ALA A 33 -7.34 -9.85 25.90
C ALA A 33 -7.35 -11.34 25.47
N SER A 34 -8.00 -11.75 24.36
CA SER A 34 -8.31 -13.17 24.19
C SER A 34 -7.53 -14.00 23.14
N ILE A 35 -6.81 -13.43 22.14
CA ILE A 35 -5.98 -14.26 21.22
C ILE A 35 -4.81 -14.91 21.96
N ALA A 36 -4.33 -14.32 23.06
CA ALA A 36 -3.32 -14.91 23.94
C ALA A 36 -3.67 -16.34 24.41
N THR A 37 -4.96 -16.69 24.42
CA THR A 37 -5.48 -18.00 24.84
C THR A 37 -5.59 -19.02 23.68
N PHE A 38 -5.36 -18.60 22.44
CA PHE A 38 -5.39 -19.49 21.27
C PHE A 38 -4.17 -20.42 21.27
N LYS A 39 -4.44 -21.72 21.44
CA LYS A 39 -3.46 -22.81 21.44
C LYS A 39 -4.10 -24.02 20.72
N PRO A 40 -4.19 -24.02 19.38
CA PRO A 40 -4.90 -25.04 18.64
C PRO A 40 -4.14 -26.37 18.71
N ASN A 41 -4.87 -27.46 18.92
CA ASN A 41 -4.33 -28.79 18.68
C ASN A 41 -4.42 -29.12 17.19
N MET A 42 -3.31 -28.94 16.47
CA MET A 42 -3.23 -29.16 15.02
C MET A 42 -3.15 -30.65 14.62
N SER A 43 -3.10 -31.58 15.60
CA SER A 43 -2.99 -33.03 15.35
C SER A 43 -4.34 -33.76 15.31
N ALA A 44 -5.44 -33.08 15.62
CA ALA A 44 -6.78 -33.64 15.48
C ALA A 44 -7.22 -33.58 14.00
N PRO A 45 -7.75 -34.68 13.42
CA PRO A 45 -8.29 -34.65 12.06
C PRO A 45 -9.43 -33.63 11.95
N ILE A 46 -9.46 -32.91 10.82
CA ILE A 46 -10.52 -31.97 10.46
C ILE A 46 -11.81 -32.79 10.25
N SER A 47 -12.64 -32.94 11.29
CA SER A 47 -14.00 -33.44 11.14
C SER A 47 -14.98 -32.27 11.19
N ALA A 48 -15.95 -32.25 10.28
CA ALA A 48 -17.06 -31.32 10.38
C ALA A 48 -17.80 -31.57 11.71
N GLY A 49 -18.02 -30.50 12.49
CA GLY A 49 -18.72 -30.63 13.77
C GLY A 49 -20.19 -31.04 13.63
N PRO A 50 -20.88 -31.26 14.76
CA PRO A 50 -22.10 -32.09 14.83
C PRO A 50 -23.38 -31.43 14.30
N LEU A 51 -23.33 -30.20 13.79
CA LEU A 51 -24.53 -29.45 13.41
C LEU A 51 -24.88 -29.65 11.93
N SER A 52 -26.10 -30.12 11.65
CA SER A 52 -26.59 -30.24 10.27
C SER A 52 -26.79 -28.87 9.62
N ALA A 53 -26.46 -28.77 8.31
CA ALA A 53 -26.58 -27.55 7.49
C ALA A 53 -27.99 -26.92 7.50
N SER A 54 -29.02 -27.67 7.89
CA SER A 54 -30.40 -27.22 8.03
C SER A 54 -30.63 -26.18 9.15
N SER A 55 -29.64 -25.93 10.02
CA SER A 55 -29.71 -24.96 11.12
C SER A 55 -29.11 -23.59 10.78
N VAL A 56 -28.52 -23.46 9.59
CA VAL A 56 -27.88 -22.23 9.12
C VAL A 56 -28.87 -21.47 8.23
N GLY A 57 -29.05 -20.18 8.48
CA GLY A 57 -29.73 -19.30 7.54
C GLY A 57 -29.16 -19.49 6.12
N SER A 58 -29.99 -19.32 5.11
CA SER A 58 -29.76 -19.69 3.69
C SER A 58 -28.60 -18.98 2.97
N SER A 59 -27.61 -18.43 3.68
CA SER A 59 -26.64 -17.46 3.18
C SER A 59 -25.17 -17.87 3.28
N MET A 60 -24.78 -18.89 4.05
CA MET A 60 -23.38 -19.30 4.22
C MET A 60 -23.00 -20.52 3.37
N GLY A 61 -21.81 -20.51 2.78
CA GLY A 61 -21.25 -21.65 2.04
C GLY A 61 -21.05 -22.89 2.93
N LYS A 62 -21.15 -24.09 2.34
CA LYS A 62 -21.01 -25.36 3.08
C LYS A 62 -19.61 -25.52 3.67
N GLU A 63 -18.60 -25.08 2.93
CA GLU A 63 -17.18 -25.12 3.30
C GLU A 63 -16.89 -24.16 4.45
N ASP A 64 -17.39 -22.93 4.39
CA ASP A 64 -17.26 -21.93 5.46
C ASP A 64 -17.94 -22.41 6.74
N TYR A 65 -19.12 -23.00 6.60
CA TYR A 65 -19.82 -23.58 7.72
C TYR A 65 -19.04 -24.75 8.36
N ALA A 66 -18.57 -25.70 7.54
CA ALA A 66 -17.74 -26.81 8.02
C ALA A 66 -16.48 -26.31 8.74
N PHE A 67 -15.84 -25.26 8.21
CA PHE A 67 -14.68 -24.62 8.82
C PHE A 67 -14.99 -24.00 10.19
N LEU A 68 -16.14 -23.32 10.34
CA LEU A 68 -16.58 -22.77 11.62
C LEU A 68 -16.85 -23.83 12.69
N GLN A 69 -17.13 -25.07 12.28
CA GLN A 69 -17.35 -26.17 13.20
C GLN A 69 -16.05 -26.81 13.73
N LEU A 70 -14.88 -26.45 13.20
CA LEU A 70 -13.62 -27.02 13.65
C LEU A 70 -13.30 -26.57 15.08
N PRO A 71 -12.83 -27.47 15.97
CA PRO A 71 -12.49 -27.10 17.35
C PRO A 71 -11.51 -25.93 17.46
N ALA A 72 -10.50 -25.89 16.58
CA ALA A 72 -9.54 -24.79 16.53
C ALA A 72 -10.20 -23.47 16.09
N THR A 73 -11.09 -23.48 15.09
CA THR A 73 -11.86 -22.28 14.71
C THR A 73 -12.76 -21.81 15.86
N GLN A 74 -13.47 -22.71 16.53
CA GLN A 74 -14.30 -22.37 17.68
C GLN A 74 -13.47 -21.77 18.82
N GLN A 75 -12.27 -22.30 19.06
CA GLN A 75 -11.32 -21.74 20.03
C GLN A 75 -10.88 -20.32 19.61
N LEU A 76 -10.54 -20.10 18.34
CA LEU A 76 -10.16 -18.78 17.83
C LEU A 76 -11.30 -17.77 17.98
N MET A 77 -12.52 -18.14 17.61
CA MET A 77 -13.70 -17.26 17.74
C MET A 77 -13.97 -16.88 19.20
N LYS A 78 -13.87 -17.84 20.13
CA LYS A 78 -13.96 -17.58 21.57
C LYS A 78 -12.83 -16.67 22.05
N ALA A 79 -11.62 -16.91 21.55
CA ALA A 79 -10.42 -16.11 21.78
C ALA A 79 -10.45 -14.72 21.10
N MET A 80 -11.50 -14.40 20.35
CA MET A 80 -11.71 -13.06 19.78
C MET A 80 -12.94 -12.39 20.40
N GLY A 81 -13.33 -12.79 21.61
CA GLY A 81 -14.51 -12.22 22.30
C GLY A 81 -15.85 -12.56 21.63
N GLY A 82 -15.87 -13.43 20.62
CA GLY A 82 -17.09 -13.92 20.01
C GLY A 82 -17.85 -14.81 20.99
N ASN A 83 -18.99 -14.35 21.48
CA ASN A 83 -19.87 -15.18 22.31
C ASN A 83 -20.54 -16.23 21.41
N MET A 84 -19.84 -17.34 21.13
CA MET A 84 -20.21 -18.48 20.25
C MET A 84 -21.43 -19.28 20.75
N SER A 85 -22.41 -18.64 21.40
CA SER A 85 -23.73 -19.26 21.44
C SER A 85 -24.17 -19.52 20.00
N ALA A 86 -24.81 -20.67 19.74
CA ALA A 86 -25.40 -20.95 18.43
C ALA A 86 -26.32 -19.79 17.94
N ALA A 87 -26.81 -18.96 18.87
CA ALA A 87 -27.58 -17.77 18.61
C ALA A 87 -26.77 -16.58 18.03
N ALA A 88 -25.47 -16.44 18.28
CA ALA A 88 -24.67 -15.28 17.84
C ALA A 88 -24.04 -15.45 16.45
N LEU A 89 -23.69 -16.69 16.07
CA LEU A 89 -23.06 -17.03 14.79
C LEU A 89 -23.85 -16.53 13.56
N PRO A 90 -25.19 -16.67 13.50
CA PRO A 90 -25.98 -16.16 12.37
C PRO A 90 -25.89 -14.63 12.21
N TYR A 91 -25.65 -13.88 13.28
CA TYR A 91 -25.52 -12.42 13.21
C TYR A 91 -24.15 -11.97 12.72
N LEU A 92 -23.09 -12.70 13.10
CA LEU A 92 -21.72 -12.39 12.69
C LEU A 92 -21.50 -12.65 11.19
N PHE A 93 -22.07 -13.73 10.67
CA PHE A 93 -21.96 -14.15 9.27
C PHE A 93 -23.26 -13.97 8.48
N LYS A 94 -24.05 -12.96 8.83
CA LYS A 94 -25.36 -12.69 8.19
C LYS A 94 -25.26 -12.22 6.74
N ASP A 95 -24.10 -11.71 6.32
CA ASP A 95 -23.90 -11.18 4.98
C ASP A 95 -23.39 -12.30 4.06
N PRO A 96 -24.23 -12.86 3.16
CA PRO A 96 -23.82 -13.96 2.27
C PRO A 96 -22.65 -13.59 1.35
N ARG A 97 -22.36 -12.29 1.22
CA ARG A 97 -21.37 -11.78 0.27
C ARG A 97 -19.94 -11.82 0.81
N LEU A 98 -19.76 -12.23 2.07
CA LEU A 98 -18.47 -12.31 2.74
C LEU A 98 -18.22 -13.76 3.20
N ASP A 99 -17.10 -14.31 2.76
CA ASP A 99 -16.63 -15.61 3.25
C ASP A 99 -16.14 -15.52 4.72
N VAL A 100 -15.98 -16.68 5.35
CA VAL A 100 -15.55 -16.77 6.76
C VAL A 100 -14.19 -16.09 6.96
N TRP A 101 -13.27 -16.26 6.01
CA TRP A 101 -11.94 -15.69 6.08
C TRP A 101 -12.00 -14.15 6.10
N THR A 102 -12.76 -13.54 5.20
CA THR A 102 -12.89 -12.09 5.07
C THR A 102 -13.46 -11.49 6.34
N THR A 103 -14.48 -12.14 6.92
CA THR A 103 -15.12 -11.67 8.15
C THR A 103 -14.17 -11.76 9.35
N VAL A 104 -13.52 -12.90 9.57
CA VAL A 104 -12.62 -13.11 10.71
C VAL A 104 -11.36 -12.26 10.58
N MET A 105 -10.78 -12.16 9.38
CA MET A 105 -9.59 -11.32 9.18
C MET A 105 -9.91 -9.83 9.35
N ALA A 106 -11.09 -9.35 8.95
CA ALA A 106 -11.51 -7.97 9.24
C ALA A 106 -11.59 -7.71 10.75
N MET A 107 -12.08 -8.68 11.54
CA MET A 107 -12.10 -8.57 13.01
C MET A 107 -10.69 -8.55 13.60
N MET A 108 -9.77 -9.37 13.07
CA MET A 108 -8.37 -9.37 13.52
C MET A 108 -7.69 -8.03 13.20
N VAL A 109 -7.94 -7.45 12.03
CA VAL A 109 -7.46 -6.11 11.67
C VAL A 109 -8.05 -5.07 12.60
N GLN A 110 -9.35 -5.14 12.91
CA GLN A 110 -9.98 -4.22 13.87
C GLN A 110 -9.32 -4.27 15.24
N ALA A 111 -9.02 -5.47 15.74
CA ALA A 111 -8.32 -5.64 17.01
C ALA A 111 -6.90 -5.07 16.99
N LYS A 112 -6.20 -5.17 15.84
CA LYS A 112 -4.87 -4.56 15.66
C LYS A 112 -4.95 -3.04 15.60
N VAL A 113 -5.89 -2.49 14.83
CA VAL A 113 -6.15 -1.04 14.73
C VAL A 113 -6.51 -0.45 16.09
N ASP A 114 -7.40 -1.11 16.86
CA ASP A 114 -7.85 -0.61 18.16
C ASP A 114 -6.74 -0.59 19.22
N LYS A 115 -5.69 -1.39 19.05
CA LYS A 115 -4.49 -1.40 19.89
C LYS A 115 -3.36 -0.53 19.37
N TRP A 116 -3.46 -0.04 18.13
CA TRP A 116 -2.34 0.64 17.48
C TRP A 116 -2.14 2.01 18.12
N ASP A 117 -1.00 2.16 18.79
CA ASP A 117 -0.49 3.46 19.22
C ASP A 117 0.63 3.86 18.29
N GLN A 118 0.53 5.05 17.69
CA GLN A 118 1.50 5.53 16.71
C GLN A 118 2.88 5.65 17.40
N PRO A 119 3.90 4.91 16.95
CA PRO A 119 5.22 5.06 17.54
C PRO A 119 5.79 6.46 17.27
N ARG A 120 6.58 6.96 18.23
CA ARG A 120 7.23 8.28 18.16
C ARG A 120 8.73 8.11 18.10
N VAL A 121 9.40 8.95 17.31
CA VAL A 121 10.85 8.82 17.06
C VAL A 121 11.66 8.91 18.36
N ASP A 122 11.30 9.81 19.26
CA ASP A 122 11.98 10.06 20.54
C ASP A 122 11.98 8.88 21.52
N SER A 123 11.04 7.94 21.36
CA SER A 123 10.85 6.80 22.27
C SER A 123 11.08 5.46 21.59
N ALA A 124 10.76 5.33 20.30
CA ALA A 124 10.83 4.07 19.58
C ALA A 124 12.12 3.91 18.74
N LEU A 125 12.72 5.00 18.25
CA LEU A 125 13.95 4.92 17.46
C LEU A 125 15.18 4.86 18.37
N THR A 126 15.86 3.72 18.39
CA THR A 126 17.01 3.49 19.29
C THR A 126 18.35 3.68 18.60
N LEU A 127 19.45 3.73 19.35
CA LEU A 127 20.79 3.69 18.75
C LEU A 127 21.11 2.29 18.22
N PRO A 128 21.81 2.16 17.09
CA PRO A 128 22.33 0.87 16.65
C PRO A 128 23.21 0.23 17.71
N LYS A 129 23.10 -1.09 17.89
CA LYS A 129 23.77 -1.80 18.99
C LYS A 129 24.87 -2.75 18.54
N TYR A 130 24.67 -3.41 17.41
CA TYR A 130 25.57 -4.46 16.96
C TYR A 130 25.64 -4.50 15.43
N GLN A 131 26.81 -4.87 14.91
CA GLN A 131 26.99 -5.32 13.54
C GLN A 131 27.08 -6.85 13.56
N LYS A 132 26.17 -7.54 12.89
CA LYS A 132 26.18 -9.01 12.83
C LYS A 132 25.47 -9.51 11.57
N PRO A 133 25.84 -10.69 11.04
CA PRO A 133 25.00 -11.40 10.10
C PRO A 133 23.61 -11.66 10.70
N LEU A 134 22.56 -11.31 9.96
CA LEU A 134 21.18 -11.50 10.38
C LEU A 134 20.66 -12.85 9.91
N THR A 135 19.87 -13.51 10.76
CA THR A 135 19.05 -14.64 10.33
C THR A 135 18.01 -14.15 9.33
N LYS A 136 17.85 -14.89 8.24
CA LYS A 136 16.93 -14.54 7.15
C LYS A 136 15.99 -15.70 6.81
N ILE A 137 14.89 -15.36 6.14
CA ILE A 137 13.98 -16.32 5.49
C ILE A 137 13.84 -15.95 4.01
N THR A 138 13.72 -16.96 3.15
CA THR A 138 13.45 -16.76 1.73
C THR A 138 11.95 -16.53 1.51
N LEU A 139 11.60 -15.48 0.78
CA LEU A 139 10.22 -15.19 0.41
C LEU A 139 9.71 -16.20 -0.62
N LEU A 140 8.47 -16.65 -0.43
CA LEU A 140 7.83 -17.64 -1.28
C LEU A 140 7.82 -17.20 -2.77
N HIS A 141 8.21 -18.11 -3.67
CA HIS A 141 8.33 -17.90 -5.13
C HIS A 141 9.36 -16.85 -5.56
N THR A 142 10.34 -16.54 -4.72
CA THR A 142 11.43 -15.61 -5.05
C THR A 142 12.77 -16.13 -4.51
N GLU A 143 13.86 -15.45 -4.87
CA GLU A 143 15.18 -15.64 -4.26
C GLU A 143 15.51 -14.55 -3.22
N ILE A 144 14.55 -13.70 -2.87
CA ILE A 144 14.75 -12.61 -1.91
C ILE A 144 14.77 -13.19 -0.49
N GLU A 145 15.85 -12.90 0.22
CA GLU A 145 15.98 -13.17 1.65
C GLU A 145 15.67 -11.91 2.46
N ILE A 146 14.83 -12.03 3.48
CA ILE A 146 14.52 -10.94 4.42
C ILE A 146 15.01 -11.27 5.83
N PRO A 147 15.58 -10.32 6.60
CA PRO A 147 15.92 -10.54 7.99
C PRO A 147 14.70 -10.87 8.87
N THR A 148 14.94 -11.53 10.00
CA THR A 148 13.86 -11.91 10.95
C THR A 148 13.86 -11.15 12.27
N GLU A 149 14.91 -10.39 12.56
CA GLU A 149 15.09 -9.65 13.81
C GLU A 149 15.18 -8.15 13.49
N ASP A 150 14.24 -7.33 13.94
CA ASP A 150 14.33 -5.87 13.85
C ASP A 150 15.11 -5.31 15.05
N GLU A 151 15.76 -4.15 14.89
CA GLU A 151 16.57 -3.54 15.96
C GLU A 151 15.73 -2.65 16.89
N ASP A 152 14.66 -2.05 16.37
CA ASP A 152 13.83 -1.06 17.10
C ASP A 152 12.48 -1.63 17.55
N TRP A 153 12.00 -2.68 16.88
CA TRP A 153 10.61 -3.10 17.03
C TRP A 153 10.44 -4.60 17.28
N PRO A 154 9.55 -5.00 18.21
CA PRO A 154 9.28 -6.41 18.43
C PRO A 154 8.54 -7.04 17.23
N ASP A 155 8.69 -8.36 17.08
CA ASP A 155 7.81 -9.12 16.17
C ASP A 155 6.35 -9.13 16.70
N ASP A 156 5.39 -9.41 15.81
CA ASP A 156 4.00 -9.61 16.20
C ASP A 156 3.90 -10.73 17.26
N ALA A 157 2.92 -10.65 18.17
CA ALA A 157 2.75 -11.64 19.23
C ALA A 157 2.56 -13.05 18.62
N ALA A 158 3.18 -14.06 19.24
CA ALA A 158 3.19 -15.42 18.71
C ALA A 158 1.79 -15.98 18.42
N GLN A 159 0.81 -15.66 19.27
CA GLN A 159 -0.57 -16.09 19.09
C GLN A 159 -1.28 -15.37 17.94
N ASP A 160 -0.96 -14.10 17.67
CA ASP A 160 -1.49 -13.37 16.51
C ASP A 160 -0.94 -13.98 15.22
N VAL A 161 0.36 -14.27 15.18
CA VAL A 161 1.02 -14.96 14.07
C VAL A 161 0.39 -16.35 13.86
N MET A 162 0.14 -17.09 14.94
CA MET A 162 -0.47 -18.41 14.89
C MET A 162 -1.92 -18.36 14.38
N ALA A 163 -2.73 -17.41 14.85
CA ALA A 163 -4.11 -17.23 14.40
C ALA A 163 -4.17 -16.86 12.91
N ALA A 164 -3.35 -15.90 12.46
CA ALA A 164 -3.28 -15.51 11.05
C ALA A 164 -2.81 -16.68 10.16
N THR A 165 -1.82 -17.44 10.62
CA THR A 165 -1.33 -18.64 9.93
C THR A 165 -2.41 -19.72 9.85
N TYR A 166 -3.11 -19.98 10.95
CA TYR A 166 -4.23 -20.94 10.98
C TYR A 166 -5.31 -20.59 9.96
N MET A 167 -5.75 -19.33 9.94
CA MET A 167 -6.74 -18.83 9.00
C MET A 167 -6.26 -18.93 7.55
N ARG A 168 -5.00 -18.57 7.26
CA ARG A 168 -4.41 -18.70 5.92
C ARG A 168 -4.41 -20.15 5.41
N GLU A 169 -3.98 -21.08 6.25
CA GLU A 169 -3.78 -22.49 5.85
C GLU A 169 -5.10 -23.28 5.78
N ASN A 170 -6.06 -23.00 6.65
CA ASN A 170 -7.22 -23.86 6.87
C ASN A 170 -8.55 -23.26 6.41
N ALA A 171 -8.68 -21.93 6.31
CA ALA A 171 -9.94 -21.33 5.87
C ALA A 171 -10.17 -21.61 4.38
N PRO A 172 -11.42 -21.88 3.95
CA PRO A 172 -11.76 -22.11 2.55
C PRO A 172 -11.23 -20.99 1.64
N PHE A 173 -10.68 -21.37 0.50
CA PHE A 173 -10.28 -20.43 -0.55
C PHE A 173 -11.09 -20.73 -1.81
N VAL A 174 -12.32 -20.24 -1.79
CA VAL A 174 -13.33 -20.46 -2.84
C VAL A 174 -13.77 -19.10 -3.36
N ASP A 175 -13.70 -18.90 -4.68
CA ASP A 175 -14.24 -17.70 -5.30
C ASP A 175 -15.74 -17.88 -5.54
N ASP A 176 -16.56 -17.09 -4.84
CA ASP A 176 -18.01 -17.05 -5.03
C ASP A 176 -18.41 -15.89 -5.95
N PHE A 177 -18.90 -16.23 -7.14
CA PHE A 177 -19.39 -15.28 -8.14
C PHE A 177 -20.92 -15.11 -8.14
N THR A 178 -21.65 -15.82 -7.27
CA THR A 178 -23.12 -15.75 -7.17
C THR A 178 -23.59 -14.46 -6.51
N GLN A 179 -22.77 -13.90 -5.63
CA GLN A 179 -23.06 -12.68 -4.89
C GLN A 179 -22.68 -11.44 -5.69
N THR A 180 -23.67 -10.62 -6.04
CA THR A 180 -23.50 -9.47 -6.93
C THR A 180 -24.04 -8.18 -6.29
N TRP A 181 -23.70 -7.03 -6.88
CA TRP A 181 -24.26 -5.74 -6.46
C TRP A 181 -25.71 -5.62 -6.88
N LYS A 182 -26.55 -5.08 -5.99
CA LYS A 182 -27.94 -4.75 -6.34
C LYS A 182 -27.97 -3.50 -7.23
N ALA A 183 -28.99 -3.40 -8.07
CA ALA A 183 -29.20 -2.21 -8.90
C ALA A 183 -29.33 -0.96 -8.00
N GLY A 184 -28.56 0.09 -8.29
CA GLY A 184 -28.54 1.34 -7.51
C GLY A 184 -27.84 1.25 -6.14
N GLU A 185 -27.22 0.12 -5.79
CA GLU A 185 -26.51 -0.02 -4.52
C GLU A 185 -25.28 0.89 -4.44
N CYS A 186 -25.12 1.58 -3.30
CA CYS A 186 -23.92 2.34 -2.99
C CYS A 186 -22.77 1.39 -2.62
N LYS A 187 -21.95 1.03 -3.61
CA LYS A 187 -20.88 0.03 -3.47
C LYS A 187 -19.80 0.47 -2.48
N GLU A 188 -19.31 1.71 -2.62
CA GLU A 188 -18.35 2.32 -1.69
C GLU A 188 -18.93 2.37 -0.27
N GLY A 189 -20.18 2.83 -0.12
CA GLY A 189 -20.86 2.85 1.17
C GLY A 189 -20.95 1.47 1.82
N TYR A 190 -21.29 0.43 1.05
CA TYR A 190 -21.27 -0.95 1.54
C TYR A 190 -19.88 -1.36 2.05
N VAL A 191 -18.82 -1.14 1.26
CA VAL A 191 -17.45 -1.48 1.66
C VAL A 191 -17.05 -0.72 2.93
N MET A 192 -17.34 0.57 2.98
CA MET A 192 -17.06 1.42 4.15
C MET A 192 -17.83 0.97 5.40
N THR A 193 -19.01 0.34 5.29
CA THR A 193 -19.68 -0.26 6.47
C THR A 193 -18.93 -1.45 7.07
N LYS A 194 -18.00 -2.07 6.34
CA LYS A 194 -17.22 -3.22 6.81
C LYS A 194 -15.90 -2.83 7.45
N VAL A 195 -15.31 -1.72 7.02
CA VAL A 195 -14.03 -1.23 7.53
C VAL A 195 -14.17 -0.04 8.49
N GLY A 196 -15.18 0.81 8.29
CA GLY A 196 -15.56 1.87 9.23
C GLY A 196 -14.38 2.71 9.71
N LYS A 197 -14.21 2.77 11.04
CA LYS A 197 -13.14 3.53 11.71
C LYS A 197 -11.72 3.01 11.42
N MET A 198 -11.57 1.81 10.85
CA MET A 198 -10.27 1.30 10.43
C MET A 198 -9.77 1.96 9.14
N TRP A 199 -10.66 2.62 8.38
CA TRP A 199 -10.26 3.23 7.12
C TRP A 199 -9.29 4.38 7.36
N PRO A 200 -8.15 4.43 6.65
CA PRO A 200 -7.21 5.54 6.77
C PRO A 200 -7.84 6.87 6.34
N LYS A 201 -7.23 7.96 6.78
CA LYS A 201 -7.67 9.30 6.41
C LYS A 201 -7.56 9.49 4.89
N VAL A 202 -8.63 9.95 4.26
CA VAL A 202 -8.63 10.36 2.85
C VAL A 202 -8.12 11.79 2.76
N HIS A 203 -7.13 12.02 1.91
CA HIS A 203 -6.49 13.32 1.73
C HIS A 203 -6.98 14.03 0.45
N VAL A 204 -7.31 13.25 -0.59
CA VAL A 204 -7.78 13.77 -1.86
C VAL A 204 -9.12 13.14 -2.21
N VAL A 205 -10.10 13.99 -2.55
CA VAL A 205 -11.43 13.52 -2.96
C VAL A 205 -11.51 13.44 -4.49
N TRP A 206 -11.92 12.28 -4.99
CA TRP A 206 -12.14 12.03 -6.42
C TRP A 206 -13.63 12.08 -6.77
N ASN A 207 -14.13 13.27 -7.12
CA ASN A 207 -15.57 13.52 -7.35
C ASN A 207 -16.11 12.91 -8.66
N GLN A 208 -15.26 12.82 -9.69
CA GLN A 208 -15.59 12.25 -10.99
C GLN A 208 -14.57 11.16 -11.27
N ARG A 209 -14.92 9.89 -11.04
CA ARG A 209 -13.96 8.78 -11.11
C ARG A 209 -13.89 8.11 -12.48
N THR A 210 -14.95 8.20 -13.28
CA THR A 210 -15.11 7.41 -14.51
C THR A 210 -14.86 8.21 -15.79
N SER A 211 -14.83 9.54 -15.75
CA SER A 211 -14.66 10.36 -16.96
C SER A 211 -13.27 10.21 -17.60
N ASP A 212 -13.14 10.58 -18.87
CA ASP A 212 -11.83 10.60 -19.54
C ASP A 212 -10.87 11.61 -18.90
N ASN A 213 -11.41 12.71 -18.35
CA ASN A 213 -10.65 13.68 -17.58
C ASN A 213 -10.16 13.08 -16.24
N ALA A 214 -11.00 12.29 -15.57
CA ALA A 214 -10.61 11.56 -14.37
C ALA A 214 -9.42 10.63 -14.65
N LEU A 215 -9.45 9.93 -15.79
CA LEU A 215 -8.36 9.06 -16.21
C LEU A 215 -7.07 9.85 -16.49
N LYS A 216 -7.17 11.03 -17.09
CA LYS A 216 -6.03 11.95 -17.24
C LYS A 216 -5.46 12.34 -15.87
N LEU A 217 -6.29 12.82 -14.95
CA LEU A 217 -5.84 13.21 -13.61
C LEU A 217 -5.25 12.03 -12.84
N PHE A 218 -5.84 10.84 -12.95
CA PHE A 218 -5.34 9.61 -12.34
C PHE A 218 -3.92 9.24 -12.82
N VAL A 219 -3.61 9.51 -14.09
CA VAL A 219 -2.29 9.21 -14.68
C VAL A 219 -1.28 10.34 -14.50
N PHE A 220 -1.65 11.60 -14.66
CA PHE A 220 -0.71 12.73 -14.66
C PHE A 220 -0.67 13.51 -13.34
N ASN A 221 -1.70 13.40 -12.51
CA ASN A 221 -1.88 14.12 -11.23
C ASN A 221 -2.24 13.17 -10.07
N GLY A 222 -1.96 11.88 -10.23
CA GLY A 222 -2.35 10.84 -9.28
C GLY A 222 -1.37 9.67 -9.34
N ILE A 223 -1.83 8.51 -8.87
CA ILE A 223 -0.99 7.34 -8.64
C ILE A 223 -0.31 6.76 -9.90
N GLY A 224 -0.74 7.12 -11.11
CA GLY A 224 -0.08 6.67 -12.35
C GLY A 224 1.16 7.46 -12.76
N SER A 225 1.48 8.56 -12.06
CA SER A 225 2.44 9.55 -12.54
C SER A 225 3.87 9.06 -12.68
N HIS A 226 4.31 8.11 -11.86
CA HIS A 226 5.66 7.55 -11.92
C HIS A 226 5.87 6.56 -13.09
N LEU A 227 4.79 6.19 -13.80
CA LEU A 227 4.82 5.22 -14.91
C LEU A 227 4.60 5.86 -16.27
N VAL A 228 4.37 7.17 -16.33
CA VAL A 228 4.20 7.89 -17.59
C VAL A 228 5.52 7.91 -18.35
N GLU A 229 5.50 7.53 -19.62
CA GLU A 229 6.65 7.65 -20.52
C GLU A 229 6.26 8.36 -21.82
N LYS A 230 7.15 9.23 -22.30
CA LYS A 230 7.06 9.79 -23.65
C LYS A 230 7.43 8.74 -24.69
N LEU A 231 6.61 8.63 -25.74
CA LEU A 231 6.89 7.74 -26.85
C LEU A 231 8.03 8.29 -27.73
N PRO A 232 8.99 7.46 -28.15
CA PRO A 232 10.15 7.90 -28.95
C PRO A 232 9.77 8.35 -30.36
N LYS A 233 8.64 7.86 -30.89
CA LYS A 233 8.05 8.28 -32.16
C LYS A 233 6.55 8.44 -31.96
N GLN A 234 5.99 9.48 -32.56
CA GLN A 234 4.54 9.62 -32.69
C GLN A 234 4.02 8.44 -33.52
N ASP A 235 3.01 7.71 -33.04
CA ASP A 235 2.44 6.61 -33.84
C ASP A 235 1.87 7.14 -35.16
N LYS A 236 1.70 6.23 -36.12
CA LYS A 236 1.01 6.47 -37.40
C LYS A 236 -0.44 6.99 -37.22
N ASP A 237 -1.03 6.84 -36.04
CA ASP A 237 -2.34 7.38 -35.67
C ASP A 237 -2.29 8.90 -35.37
N GLY A 238 -1.12 9.54 -35.48
CA GLY A 238 -0.96 11.00 -35.53
C GLY A 238 -1.19 11.75 -34.21
N GLY A 239 -1.51 11.07 -33.11
CA GLY A 239 -1.93 11.74 -31.87
C GLY A 239 -1.38 11.18 -30.55
N THR A 240 -0.79 9.98 -30.54
CA THR A 240 -0.22 9.42 -29.30
C THR A 240 1.15 10.02 -29.00
N TYR A 241 1.40 10.27 -27.73
CA TYR A 241 2.56 11.02 -27.27
C TYR A 241 3.11 10.52 -25.95
N TYR A 242 2.22 10.24 -24.99
CA TYR A 242 2.56 9.60 -23.72
C TYR A 242 1.88 8.23 -23.61
N ALA A 243 2.46 7.33 -22.82
CA ALA A 243 1.85 6.04 -22.52
C ALA A 243 2.09 5.59 -21.09
N VAL A 244 1.18 4.74 -20.60
CA VAL A 244 1.39 3.86 -19.45
C VAL A 244 1.12 2.44 -19.94
N LYS A 245 2.13 1.57 -19.88
CA LYS A 245 2.09 0.23 -20.45
C LYS A 245 1.94 -0.83 -19.36
N LEU A 246 0.90 -1.65 -19.47
CA LEU A 246 0.56 -2.71 -18.51
C LEU A 246 0.23 -4.05 -19.20
N ASN A 247 0.35 -4.15 -20.53
CA ASN A 247 -0.02 -5.36 -21.26
C ASN A 247 0.82 -6.60 -20.91
N PHE A 248 1.98 -6.44 -20.26
CA PHE A 248 2.70 -7.59 -19.68
C PHE A 248 1.82 -8.38 -18.69
N MET A 249 0.84 -7.71 -18.05
CA MET A 249 -0.06 -8.35 -17.09
C MET A 249 -1.10 -9.28 -17.74
N ASP A 250 -1.29 -9.23 -19.07
CA ASP A 250 -2.20 -10.15 -19.78
C ASP A 250 -1.66 -11.60 -19.74
N GLU A 251 -0.36 -11.77 -19.56
CA GLU A 251 0.28 -13.08 -19.40
C GLU A 251 -0.02 -13.72 -18.04
N LEU A 252 -0.32 -12.91 -17.02
CA LEU A 252 -0.55 -13.39 -15.65
C LEU A 252 -1.74 -14.34 -15.58
N GLU A 253 -1.52 -15.52 -15.03
CA GLU A 253 -2.57 -16.53 -14.87
C GLU A 253 -3.59 -16.09 -13.80
N VAL A 254 -4.87 -16.13 -14.15
CA VAL A 254 -5.97 -15.74 -13.27
C VAL A 254 -6.86 -16.93 -12.96
N ARG A 255 -7.44 -16.95 -11.76
CA ARG A 255 -8.39 -17.98 -11.33
C ARG A 255 -9.64 -17.94 -12.21
N PRO A 256 -10.26 -19.10 -12.49
CA PRO A 256 -11.47 -19.16 -13.33
C PRO A 256 -12.57 -18.21 -12.85
N GLY A 257 -13.21 -17.51 -13.78
CA GLY A 257 -14.29 -16.55 -13.52
C GLY A 257 -13.84 -15.09 -13.43
N PHE A 258 -12.58 -14.82 -13.11
CA PHE A 258 -12.03 -13.45 -13.18
C PHE A 258 -11.58 -13.06 -14.59
N ALA A 259 -11.61 -11.76 -14.84
CA ALA A 259 -11.01 -11.14 -16.01
C ALA A 259 -9.48 -11.17 -15.95
N LYS A 260 -8.85 -11.15 -17.13
CA LYS A 260 -7.42 -10.90 -17.28
C LYS A 260 -7.07 -9.44 -16.96
N TYR A 261 -5.92 -9.24 -16.34
CA TYR A 261 -5.29 -7.93 -16.22
C TYR A 261 -4.69 -7.47 -17.55
N GLY A 262 -4.17 -6.24 -17.56
CA GLY A 262 -3.42 -5.66 -18.67
C GLY A 262 -4.25 -4.71 -19.52
N ALA A 263 -3.67 -3.54 -19.77
CA ALA A 263 -4.16 -2.54 -20.69
C ALA A 263 -3.08 -1.45 -20.87
N ASP A 264 -2.63 -1.20 -22.10
CA ASP A 264 -1.78 -0.04 -22.38
C ASP A 264 -2.67 1.17 -22.68
N ALA A 265 -2.48 2.27 -21.96
CA ALA A 265 -3.18 3.53 -22.20
C ALA A 265 -2.27 4.53 -22.90
N PHE A 266 -2.77 5.17 -23.95
CA PHE A 266 -2.04 6.11 -24.79
C PHE A 266 -2.72 7.47 -24.80
N PHE A 267 -1.96 8.52 -24.57
CA PHE A 267 -2.43 9.89 -24.40
C PHE A 267 -1.78 10.81 -25.43
N ASN A 268 -2.45 11.91 -25.76
CA ASN A 268 -1.85 12.97 -26.54
C ASN A 268 -0.93 13.85 -25.68
N ARG A 269 -0.31 14.87 -26.31
CA ARG A 269 0.61 15.80 -25.64
C ARG A 269 -0.03 16.67 -24.55
N HIS A 270 -1.37 16.69 -24.48
CA HIS A 270 -2.15 17.40 -23.47
C HIS A 270 -2.72 16.47 -22.39
N GLY A 271 -2.35 15.18 -22.42
CA GLY A 271 -2.75 14.18 -21.44
C GLY A 271 -4.14 13.60 -21.68
N ASN A 272 -4.79 13.94 -22.80
CA ASN A 272 -6.10 13.38 -23.13
C ASN A 272 -5.93 11.96 -23.67
N ILE A 273 -6.74 11.03 -23.18
CA ILE A 273 -6.73 9.63 -23.63
C ILE A 273 -7.11 9.53 -25.11
N ILE A 274 -6.29 8.81 -25.89
CA ILE A 274 -6.49 8.57 -27.32
C ILE A 274 -7.00 7.15 -27.55
N LYS A 275 -6.31 6.17 -26.95
CA LYS A 275 -6.67 4.75 -27.09
C LYS A 275 -6.23 3.96 -25.88
N ILE A 276 -6.91 2.83 -25.66
CA ILE A 276 -6.45 1.76 -24.77
C ILE A 276 -6.30 0.49 -25.62
N VAL A 277 -5.16 -0.20 -25.48
CA VAL A 277 -4.90 -1.49 -26.12
C VAL A 277 -4.92 -2.57 -25.06
N ARG A 278 -5.87 -3.50 -25.15
CA ARG A 278 -6.02 -4.63 -24.23
C ARG A 278 -6.28 -5.91 -25.01
N GLN A 279 -5.55 -6.99 -24.71
CA GLN A 279 -5.72 -8.31 -25.34
C GLN A 279 -5.69 -8.24 -26.88
N GLY A 280 -4.71 -7.53 -27.41
CA GLY A 280 -4.53 -7.30 -28.85
C GLY A 280 -5.61 -6.45 -29.52
N LYS A 281 -6.57 -5.89 -28.78
CA LYS A 281 -7.66 -5.05 -29.31
C LYS A 281 -7.46 -3.59 -28.93
N THR A 282 -7.69 -2.70 -29.90
CA THR A 282 -7.63 -1.25 -29.70
C THR A 282 -9.02 -0.67 -29.47
N TYR A 283 -9.14 0.16 -28.43
CA TYR A 283 -10.36 0.87 -28.04
C TYR A 283 -10.12 2.38 -28.07
N THR A 284 -11.06 3.14 -28.64
CA THR A 284 -11.00 4.62 -28.69
C THR A 284 -12.29 5.23 -28.16
N PRO A 285 -12.26 6.44 -27.56
CA PRO A 285 -13.45 7.09 -27.01
C PRO A 285 -14.60 7.25 -28.03
N LEU A 286 -14.27 7.61 -29.29
CA LEU A 286 -15.27 7.94 -30.32
C LEU A 286 -15.85 6.73 -31.06
N ARG A 287 -15.10 5.62 -31.16
CA ARG A 287 -15.51 4.44 -31.95
C ARG A 287 -15.98 3.26 -31.09
N THR A 288 -15.83 3.36 -29.78
CA THR A 288 -16.24 2.30 -28.84
C THR A 288 -17.57 2.66 -28.23
N ARG A 289 -18.53 1.71 -28.20
CA ARG A 289 -19.79 1.92 -27.46
C ARG A 289 -19.49 2.32 -26.02
N THR A 290 -20.18 3.33 -25.49
CA THR A 290 -19.90 3.93 -24.18
C THR A 290 -19.70 2.90 -23.07
N ALA A 291 -20.60 1.90 -22.95
CA ALA A 291 -20.48 0.85 -21.93
C ALA A 291 -19.15 0.05 -22.02
N LYS A 292 -18.69 -0.23 -23.25
CA LYS A 292 -17.42 -0.94 -23.47
C LYS A 292 -16.22 -0.04 -23.21
N TRP A 293 -16.34 1.26 -23.48
CA TRP A 293 -15.30 2.23 -23.15
C TRP A 293 -15.09 2.37 -21.64
N GLU A 294 -16.19 2.49 -20.88
CA GLU A 294 -16.14 2.54 -19.41
C GLU A 294 -15.51 1.29 -18.80
N TYR A 295 -15.85 0.12 -19.35
CA TYR A 295 -15.23 -1.14 -18.94
C TYR A 295 -13.72 -1.13 -19.17
N VAL A 296 -13.26 -0.79 -20.37
CA VAL A 296 -11.82 -0.82 -20.69
C VAL A 296 -11.03 0.21 -19.84
N LYS A 297 -11.60 1.40 -19.57
CA LYS A 297 -11.00 2.36 -18.61
C LYS A 297 -10.92 1.82 -17.19
N MET A 298 -11.94 1.09 -16.72
CA MET A 298 -11.89 0.39 -15.44
C MET A 298 -10.79 -0.68 -15.45
N THR A 299 -10.68 -1.51 -16.49
CA THR A 299 -9.64 -2.55 -16.56
C THR A 299 -8.21 -1.97 -16.51
N PHE A 300 -7.99 -0.79 -17.11
CA PHE A 300 -6.73 -0.07 -17.00
C PHE A 300 -6.46 0.36 -15.55
N ARG A 301 -7.43 1.02 -14.91
CA ARG A 301 -7.31 1.48 -13.51
C ARG A 301 -7.09 0.30 -12.54
N GLY A 302 -7.84 -0.79 -12.70
CA GLY A 302 -7.70 -2.01 -11.91
C GLY A 302 -6.37 -2.74 -12.12
N SER A 303 -5.88 -2.79 -13.36
CA SER A 303 -4.54 -3.35 -13.65
C SER A 303 -3.44 -2.45 -13.07
N LEU A 304 -3.58 -1.13 -13.19
CA LEU A 304 -2.60 -0.19 -12.67
C LEU A 304 -2.48 -0.30 -11.14
N ILE A 305 -3.60 -0.34 -10.41
CA ILE A 305 -3.55 -0.45 -8.95
C ILE A 305 -2.97 -1.80 -8.51
N ALA A 306 -3.31 -2.90 -9.18
CA ALA A 306 -2.75 -4.21 -8.88
C ALA A 306 -1.23 -4.23 -9.10
N LYS A 307 -0.74 -3.61 -10.19
CA LYS A 307 0.69 -3.43 -10.46
C LYS A 307 1.36 -2.58 -9.38
N ILE A 308 0.79 -1.43 -9.03
CA ILE A 308 1.41 -0.53 -8.05
C ILE A 308 1.48 -1.20 -6.67
N THR A 309 0.38 -1.77 -6.18
CA THR A 309 0.34 -2.42 -4.87
C THR A 309 1.30 -3.60 -4.77
N ALA A 310 1.31 -4.49 -5.78
CA ALA A 310 2.10 -5.72 -5.68
C ALA A 310 3.55 -5.55 -6.14
N ILE A 311 3.78 -4.88 -7.28
CA ILE A 311 5.10 -4.79 -7.90
C ILE A 311 5.86 -3.58 -7.38
N ASP A 312 5.30 -2.38 -7.50
CA ASP A 312 6.08 -1.16 -7.19
C ASP A 312 6.23 -0.96 -5.69
N HIS A 313 5.14 -1.15 -4.94
CA HIS A 313 5.10 -0.93 -3.50
C HIS A 313 5.67 -2.13 -2.73
N LEU A 314 5.00 -3.27 -2.78
CA LEU A 314 5.38 -4.42 -1.96
C LEU A 314 6.73 -5.01 -2.38
N MET A 315 6.91 -5.39 -3.64
CA MET A 315 8.19 -5.94 -4.08
C MET A 315 9.28 -4.86 -4.17
N GLY A 316 8.99 -3.75 -4.85
CA GLY A 316 9.97 -2.68 -5.10
C GLY A 316 10.43 -1.96 -3.84
N LEU A 317 9.50 -1.38 -3.07
CA LEU A 317 9.88 -0.58 -1.89
C LEU A 317 10.16 -1.43 -0.66
N HIS A 318 9.31 -2.39 -0.33
CA HIS A 318 9.51 -3.19 0.88
C HIS A 318 10.59 -4.26 0.70
N MET A 319 10.39 -5.19 -0.23
CA MET A 319 11.22 -6.41 -0.33
C MET A 319 12.56 -6.21 -1.03
N THR A 320 12.69 -5.18 -1.86
CA THR A 320 13.95 -4.79 -2.50
C THR A 320 14.60 -3.64 -1.75
N VAL A 321 14.06 -2.42 -1.82
CA VAL A 321 14.75 -1.23 -1.28
C VAL A 321 14.90 -1.30 0.24
N GLY A 322 13.79 -1.25 0.99
CA GLY A 322 13.82 -1.23 2.45
C GLY A 322 14.57 -2.43 3.04
N ASN A 323 14.36 -3.60 2.47
CA ASN A 323 15.03 -4.84 2.87
C ASN A 323 16.56 -4.79 2.66
N TYR A 324 17.03 -4.51 1.43
CA TYR A 324 18.46 -4.60 1.12
C TYR A 324 19.24 -3.47 1.78
N PHE A 325 18.71 -2.24 1.82
CA PHE A 325 19.38 -1.15 2.53
C PHE A 325 19.45 -1.39 4.04
N THR A 326 18.38 -1.91 4.66
CA THR A 326 18.40 -2.24 6.10
C THR A 326 19.36 -3.40 6.39
N THR A 327 19.39 -4.42 5.53
CA THR A 327 20.28 -5.57 5.68
C THR A 327 21.74 -5.16 5.51
N ALA A 328 22.08 -4.45 4.43
CA ALA A 328 23.43 -3.96 4.17
C ALA A 328 23.92 -3.08 5.33
N SER A 329 23.06 -2.16 5.80
CA SER A 329 23.36 -1.27 6.92
C SER A 329 23.72 -2.04 8.19
N ARG A 330 22.98 -3.11 8.52
CA ARG A 330 23.18 -3.86 9.77
C ARG A 330 24.28 -4.93 9.72
N GLU A 331 24.57 -5.45 8.53
CA GLU A 331 25.57 -6.51 8.37
C GLU A 331 26.96 -5.96 8.04
N GLN A 332 27.04 -4.84 7.31
CA GLN A 332 28.32 -4.33 6.77
C GLN A 332 28.87 -3.11 7.52
N LEU A 333 28.03 -2.37 8.22
CA LEU A 333 28.43 -1.15 8.93
C LEU A 333 28.45 -1.37 10.45
N PRO A 334 29.53 -0.97 11.15
CA PRO A 334 29.57 -0.89 12.61
C PRO A 334 28.43 -0.04 13.19
N ALA A 335 28.06 -0.30 14.45
CA ALA A 335 26.94 0.39 15.12
C ALA A 335 27.14 1.91 15.25
N ASP A 336 28.39 2.36 15.35
CA ASP A 336 28.83 3.76 15.43
C ASP A 336 29.32 4.30 14.07
N HIS A 337 29.18 3.55 12.98
CA HIS A 337 29.58 4.01 11.66
C HIS A 337 28.70 5.18 11.18
N PRO A 338 29.26 6.24 10.55
CA PRO A 338 28.51 7.42 10.14
C PRO A 338 27.35 7.10 9.21
N LEU A 339 27.55 6.25 8.20
CA LEU A 339 26.47 5.81 7.31
C LEU A 339 25.39 4.96 8.01
N ARG A 340 25.75 4.23 9.08
CA ARG A 340 24.77 3.46 9.87
C ARG A 340 23.85 4.41 10.65
N ARG A 341 24.39 5.50 11.18
CA ARG A 341 23.60 6.55 11.86
C ARG A 341 22.74 7.36 10.89
N LEU A 342 23.27 7.69 9.70
CA LEU A 342 22.51 8.38 8.65
C LEU A 342 21.26 7.59 8.23
N LEU A 343 21.40 6.30 7.96
CA LEU A 343 20.30 5.45 7.48
C LEU A 343 19.33 5.03 8.58
N LYS A 344 19.75 5.03 9.85
CA LYS A 344 18.98 4.53 10.99
C LYS A 344 17.50 4.97 10.99
N PRO A 345 17.15 6.27 10.95
CA PRO A 345 15.75 6.69 10.98
C PRO A 345 14.92 6.12 9.82
N PHE A 346 15.54 6.02 8.64
CA PHE A 346 14.88 5.54 7.40
C PHE A 346 14.78 4.01 7.29
N THR A 347 15.30 3.28 8.28
CA THR A 347 15.19 1.81 8.38
C THR A 347 14.26 1.35 9.51
N PHE A 348 13.64 2.30 10.23
CA PHE A 348 12.76 2.01 11.37
C PHE A 348 11.65 1.04 10.97
N ARG A 349 11.49 -0.05 11.74
CA ARG A 349 10.47 -1.10 11.56
C ARG A 349 10.48 -1.87 10.24
N ALA A 350 11.41 -1.58 9.32
CA ALA A 350 11.41 -2.19 7.99
C ALA A 350 11.51 -3.72 8.06
N VAL A 351 12.31 -4.27 8.99
CA VAL A 351 12.42 -5.73 9.15
C VAL A 351 11.14 -6.31 9.74
N ALA A 352 10.60 -5.69 10.79
CA ALA A 352 9.40 -6.17 11.46
C ALA A 352 8.21 -6.25 10.49
N ILE A 353 7.97 -5.19 9.71
CA ILE A 353 6.85 -5.18 8.77
C ILE A 353 7.06 -6.13 7.58
N ASN A 354 8.28 -6.20 7.03
CA ASN A 354 8.57 -7.12 5.92
C ASN A 354 8.39 -8.58 6.36
N ARG A 355 8.77 -8.91 7.59
CA ARG A 355 8.54 -10.24 8.19
C ARG A 355 7.05 -10.52 8.43
N ALA A 356 6.27 -9.53 8.83
CA ALA A 356 4.82 -9.68 8.97
C ALA A 356 4.16 -9.89 7.59
N ALA A 357 4.54 -9.10 6.59
CA ALA A 357 4.03 -9.17 5.23
C ALA A 357 4.37 -10.50 4.53
N SER A 358 5.58 -11.05 4.74
CA SER A 358 5.97 -12.35 4.16
C SER A 358 5.06 -13.49 4.61
N ARG A 359 4.55 -13.44 5.85
CA ARG A 359 3.65 -14.46 6.42
C ARG A 359 2.18 -14.19 6.10
N SER A 360 1.73 -12.95 6.21
CA SER A 360 0.30 -12.61 6.21
C SER A 360 -0.20 -11.99 4.91
N LEU A 361 0.66 -11.37 4.10
CA LEU A 361 0.28 -10.65 2.90
C LEU A 361 0.69 -11.38 1.62
N MET A 362 1.97 -11.74 1.50
CA MET A 362 2.57 -12.31 0.29
C MET A 362 2.33 -13.81 0.11
N TRP A 363 2.20 -14.54 1.22
CA TRP A 363 2.09 -16.00 1.18
C TRP A 363 0.84 -16.47 0.43
N SER A 364 0.87 -17.69 -0.09
CA SER A 364 -0.28 -18.30 -0.76
C SER A 364 -1.50 -18.29 0.15
N LYS A 365 -2.68 -17.97 -0.42
CA LYS A 365 -3.95 -17.86 0.32
C LYS A 365 -3.95 -16.82 1.44
N ALA A 366 -2.96 -15.94 1.50
CA ALA A 366 -2.93 -14.84 2.45
C ALA A 366 -3.64 -13.61 1.85
N TYR A 367 -3.52 -12.43 2.48
CA TYR A 367 -4.30 -11.25 2.11
C TYR A 367 -4.24 -10.92 0.61
N LEU A 368 -3.03 -10.81 0.04
CA LEU A 368 -2.89 -10.33 -1.33
C LEU A 368 -3.44 -11.33 -2.35
N HIS A 369 -3.09 -12.62 -2.23
CA HIS A 369 -3.57 -13.67 -3.13
C HIS A 369 -5.11 -13.76 -3.11
N ARG A 370 -5.75 -13.60 -1.95
CA ARG A 370 -7.22 -13.58 -1.85
C ARG A 370 -7.86 -12.31 -2.40
N SER A 371 -7.16 -11.18 -2.41
CA SER A 371 -7.67 -9.91 -2.95
C SER A 371 -7.51 -9.77 -4.47
N LEU A 372 -6.49 -10.40 -5.04
CA LEU A 372 -6.20 -10.41 -6.47
C LEU A 372 -6.91 -11.57 -7.18
N ALA A 373 -7.04 -11.47 -8.50
CA ALA A 373 -7.57 -12.52 -9.37
C ALA A 373 -6.58 -13.68 -9.67
N LEU A 374 -5.33 -13.61 -9.22
CA LEU A 374 -4.24 -14.49 -9.69
C LEU A 374 -4.37 -15.94 -9.20
N THR A 375 -3.96 -16.92 -10.02
CA THR A 375 -3.66 -18.26 -9.48
C THR A 375 -2.33 -18.23 -8.72
N GLU A 376 -1.96 -19.35 -8.12
CA GLU A 376 -0.63 -19.51 -7.52
C GLU A 376 0.49 -19.27 -8.55
N ALA A 377 0.32 -19.80 -9.77
CA ALA A 377 1.26 -19.58 -10.87
C ALA A 377 1.26 -18.10 -11.32
N GLY A 378 0.10 -17.47 -11.38
CA GLY A 378 -0.03 -16.03 -11.67
C GLY A 378 0.68 -15.15 -10.64
N LEU A 379 0.62 -15.53 -9.36
CA LEU A 379 1.31 -14.83 -8.27
C LEU A 379 2.83 -14.98 -8.42
N ALA A 380 3.34 -16.18 -8.70
CA ALA A 380 4.75 -16.41 -8.98
C ALA A 380 5.25 -15.65 -10.22
N GLN A 381 4.44 -15.59 -11.29
CA GLN A 381 4.73 -14.78 -12.48
C GLN A 381 4.85 -13.29 -12.15
N MET A 382 3.96 -12.77 -11.29
CA MET A 382 3.98 -11.38 -10.83
C MET A 382 5.25 -11.07 -10.03
N TRP A 383 5.68 -11.96 -9.13
CA TRP A 383 6.93 -11.78 -8.36
C TRP A 383 8.18 -11.82 -9.23
N ARG A 384 8.26 -12.77 -10.16
CA ARG A 384 9.36 -12.83 -11.12
C ARG A 384 9.44 -11.55 -11.95
N TYR A 385 8.31 -11.05 -12.47
CA TYR A 385 8.30 -9.79 -13.19
C TYR A 385 8.78 -8.64 -12.31
N ALA A 386 8.35 -8.58 -11.04
CA ALA A 386 8.79 -7.52 -10.13
C ALA A 386 10.31 -7.50 -9.95
N THR A 387 10.94 -8.67 -9.78
CA THR A 387 12.40 -8.77 -9.64
C THR A 387 13.15 -8.49 -10.93
N GLU A 388 12.65 -8.94 -12.07
CA GLU A 388 13.30 -8.77 -13.38
C GLU A 388 13.16 -7.34 -13.93
N SER A 389 12.10 -6.63 -13.55
CA SER A 389 11.80 -5.27 -14.03
C SER A 389 12.27 -4.16 -13.10
N PHE A 390 12.79 -4.48 -11.92
CA PHE A 390 13.31 -3.49 -10.97
C PHE A 390 14.47 -2.71 -11.58
N LYS A 391 14.44 -1.38 -11.41
CA LYS A 391 15.48 -0.47 -11.88
C LYS A 391 15.90 0.49 -10.78
N PHE A 392 17.18 0.50 -10.48
CA PHE A 392 17.81 1.47 -9.61
C PHE A 392 18.11 2.73 -10.42
N GLU A 393 17.29 3.75 -10.24
CA GLU A 393 17.44 5.03 -10.95
C GLU A 393 17.26 6.17 -9.93
N PRO A 394 18.30 6.99 -9.70
CA PRO A 394 18.16 8.27 -9.01
C PRO A 394 16.98 9.07 -9.57
N PHE A 395 16.30 9.84 -8.73
CA PHE A 395 15.07 10.51 -9.13
C PHE A 395 15.22 11.45 -10.36
N PRO A 396 16.30 12.23 -10.50
CA PRO A 396 16.56 12.99 -11.73
C PRO A 396 16.66 12.10 -12.99
N ASP A 397 17.23 10.91 -12.87
CA ASP A 397 17.34 9.94 -13.97
C ASP A 397 15.97 9.34 -14.31
N THR A 398 15.12 9.13 -13.29
CA THR A 398 13.71 8.75 -13.51
C THR A 398 12.99 9.81 -14.35
N ILE A 399 13.12 11.10 -14.01
CA ILE A 399 12.52 12.20 -14.78
C ILE A 399 13.05 12.21 -16.22
N ALA A 400 14.37 12.08 -16.39
CA ALA A 400 15.01 12.05 -17.70
C ALA A 400 14.50 10.88 -18.55
N ARG A 401 14.34 9.68 -17.98
CA ARG A 401 13.78 8.51 -18.65
C ARG A 401 12.32 8.72 -19.05
N GLN A 402 11.49 9.28 -18.17
CA GLN A 402 10.08 9.53 -18.48
C GLN A 402 9.93 10.51 -19.65
N GLY A 403 10.83 11.50 -19.76
CA GLY A 403 10.92 12.39 -20.92
C GLY A 403 9.68 13.27 -21.14
N VAL A 404 8.89 13.50 -20.09
CA VAL A 404 7.65 14.30 -20.16
C VAL A 404 8.02 15.78 -20.29
N ASP A 405 7.59 16.40 -21.38
CA ASP A 405 8.12 17.69 -21.85
C ASP A 405 7.06 18.76 -22.15
N THR A 406 5.77 18.40 -22.16
CA THR A 406 4.67 19.30 -22.57
C THR A 406 3.75 19.64 -21.40
N LEU A 407 3.61 18.73 -20.43
CA LEU A 407 2.76 18.91 -19.26
C LEU A 407 3.61 19.06 -18.00
N PRO A 408 3.29 20.02 -17.12
CA PRO A 408 3.88 20.05 -15.80
C PRO A 408 3.34 18.86 -14.99
N LEU A 409 4.20 17.90 -14.68
CA LEU A 409 3.88 16.79 -13.79
C LEU A 409 4.14 17.22 -12.33
N PRO A 410 3.11 17.26 -11.46
CA PRO A 410 3.32 17.44 -10.01
C PRO A 410 4.33 16.44 -9.45
N PHE A 411 4.34 15.21 -9.98
CA PHE A 411 5.32 14.19 -9.63
C PHE A 411 6.76 14.64 -9.84
N HIS A 412 7.06 15.28 -10.98
CA HIS A 412 8.39 15.82 -11.26
C HIS A 412 8.70 17.05 -10.42
N GLN A 413 7.76 17.99 -10.38
CA GLN A 413 7.97 19.29 -9.75
C GLN A 413 8.17 19.16 -8.23
N ASP A 414 7.23 18.51 -7.55
CA ASP A 414 7.31 18.36 -6.10
C ASP A 414 8.33 17.28 -5.72
N GLY A 415 8.49 16.26 -6.55
CA GLY A 415 9.52 15.24 -6.35
C GLY A 415 10.93 15.81 -6.44
N LEU A 416 11.19 16.78 -7.34
CA LEU A 416 12.50 17.44 -7.42
C LEU A 416 12.77 18.29 -6.19
N ASP A 417 11.76 19.00 -5.67
CA ASP A 417 11.90 19.77 -4.44
C ASP A 417 12.27 18.86 -3.26
N TYR A 418 11.61 17.70 -3.13
CA TYR A 418 11.94 16.73 -2.09
C TYR A 418 13.30 16.04 -2.31
N TRP A 419 13.59 15.62 -3.54
CA TRP A 419 14.88 15.03 -3.91
C TRP A 419 16.04 15.96 -3.55
N ASN A 420 15.92 17.25 -3.87
CA ASN A 420 16.97 18.23 -3.60
C ASN A 420 17.29 18.34 -2.11
N ILE A 421 16.28 18.41 -1.24
CA ILE A 421 16.53 18.49 0.21
C ILE A 421 17.12 17.19 0.78
N VAL A 422 16.70 16.03 0.27
CA VAL A 422 17.28 14.74 0.66
C VAL A 422 18.74 14.65 0.21
N ARG A 423 19.02 15.10 -1.02
CA ARG A 423 20.39 15.10 -1.55
C ARG A 423 21.32 16.06 -0.84
N ILE A 424 20.83 17.23 -0.43
CA ILE A 424 21.57 18.19 0.40
C ILE A 424 21.86 17.57 1.76
N PHE A 425 20.85 16.99 2.42
CA PHE A 425 21.00 16.31 3.70
C PHE A 425 22.08 15.22 3.66
N VAL A 426 22.02 14.33 2.66
CA VAL A 426 23.02 13.26 2.50
C VAL A 426 24.40 13.84 2.18
N ASN A 427 24.49 14.83 1.28
CA ASN A 427 25.77 15.46 0.95
C ASN A 427 26.42 16.08 2.18
N ASP A 428 25.67 16.91 2.91
CA ASP A 428 26.18 17.65 4.06
C ASP A 428 26.61 16.70 5.17
N TYR A 429 25.83 15.63 5.42
CA TYR A 429 26.18 14.61 6.40
C TYR A 429 27.43 13.80 6.00
N VAL A 430 27.47 13.30 4.76
CA VAL A 430 28.59 12.46 4.28
C VAL A 430 29.90 13.27 4.28
N ASN A 431 29.86 14.55 3.90
CA ASN A 431 31.03 15.43 3.87
C ASN A 431 31.62 15.74 5.25
N LEU A 432 30.90 15.50 6.36
CA LEU A 432 31.46 15.58 7.71
C LEU A 432 32.51 14.50 7.97
N TYR A 433 32.38 13.34 7.30
CA TYR A 433 33.20 12.15 7.57
C TYR A 433 34.06 11.72 6.37
N TYR A 434 33.68 12.06 5.14
CA TYR A 434 34.38 11.71 3.91
C TYR A 434 34.52 12.94 3.00
N THR A 435 35.75 13.38 2.75
CA THR A 435 36.03 14.61 1.99
C THR A 435 36.45 14.34 0.55
N SER A 436 36.70 13.07 0.20
CA SER A 436 37.18 12.66 -1.11
C SER A 436 36.72 11.23 -1.47
N ASP A 437 36.82 10.87 -2.75
CA ASP A 437 36.60 9.50 -3.22
C ASP A 437 37.57 8.50 -2.57
N GLU A 438 38.78 8.96 -2.24
CA GLU A 438 39.80 8.17 -1.57
C GLU A 438 39.38 7.81 -0.13
N ASP A 439 38.76 8.74 0.60
CA ASP A 439 38.24 8.46 1.96
C ASP A 439 37.15 7.37 1.90
N VAL A 440 36.25 7.46 0.92
CA VAL A 440 35.16 6.51 0.69
C VAL A 440 35.69 5.12 0.32
N THR A 441 36.68 5.05 -0.56
CA THR A 441 37.20 3.76 -1.07
C THR A 441 38.20 3.10 -0.12
N ARG A 442 38.82 3.85 0.80
CA ARG A 442 39.65 3.30 1.89
C ARG A 442 38.84 2.71 3.04
N ASP A 443 37.59 3.13 3.21
CA ASP A 443 36.71 2.60 4.25
C ASP A 443 36.16 1.22 3.86
N ALA A 444 36.72 0.18 4.48
CA ALA A 444 36.35 -1.20 4.21
C ALA A 444 34.86 -1.50 4.48
N SER A 445 34.23 -0.81 5.44
CA SER A 445 32.81 -0.99 5.76
C SER A 445 31.93 -0.36 4.67
N VAL A 446 32.32 0.80 4.14
CA VAL A 446 31.61 1.43 3.01
C VAL A 446 31.74 0.57 1.75
N VAL A 447 32.94 0.06 1.46
CA VAL A 447 33.16 -0.84 0.32
C VAL A 447 32.33 -2.12 0.45
N ALA A 448 32.29 -2.73 1.63
CA ALA A 448 31.49 -3.93 1.88
C ALA A 448 29.97 -3.66 1.79
N PHE A 449 29.51 -2.53 2.31
CA PHE A 449 28.12 -2.08 2.19
C PHE A 449 27.71 -1.91 0.73
N TYR A 450 28.53 -1.20 -0.05
CA TYR A 450 28.22 -0.93 -1.46
C TYR A 450 28.28 -2.20 -2.30
N ALA A 451 29.28 -3.06 -2.07
CA ALA A 451 29.40 -4.36 -2.73
C ALA A 451 28.21 -5.27 -2.41
N PHE A 452 27.73 -5.30 -1.15
CA PHE A 452 26.53 -6.05 -0.80
C PHE A 452 25.33 -5.58 -1.63
N LEU A 453 25.08 -4.26 -1.70
CA LEU A 453 23.99 -3.73 -2.50
C LEU A 453 24.14 -4.11 -3.97
N ASP A 454 25.33 -3.93 -4.55
CA ASP A 454 25.59 -4.28 -5.95
C ASP A 454 25.32 -5.78 -6.23
N THR A 455 25.64 -6.69 -5.30
CA THR A 455 25.30 -8.11 -5.49
C THR A 455 23.79 -8.39 -5.48
N LYS A 456 22.99 -7.56 -4.81
CA LYS A 456 21.53 -7.72 -4.69
C LYS A 456 20.74 -6.98 -5.78
N ILE A 457 21.34 -5.96 -6.39
CA ILE A 457 20.80 -5.23 -7.55
C ILE A 457 21.85 -5.17 -8.68
N PRO A 458 22.24 -6.35 -9.23
CA PRO A 458 23.43 -6.49 -10.05
C PRO A 458 23.42 -5.61 -11.29
N GLY A 459 24.52 -4.87 -11.48
CA GLY A 459 24.78 -4.07 -12.67
C GLY A 459 23.95 -2.79 -12.75
N GLN A 460 23.30 -2.38 -11.66
CA GLN A 460 22.48 -1.17 -11.61
C GLN A 460 23.12 -0.02 -10.83
N LEU A 461 24.07 -0.30 -9.94
CA LEU A 461 24.81 0.75 -9.22
C LEU A 461 25.95 1.31 -10.09
N ARG A 462 26.16 2.63 -9.99
CA ARG A 462 27.35 3.27 -10.57
C ARG A 462 28.61 2.84 -9.80
N PRO A 463 29.83 2.92 -10.38
CA PRO A 463 31.06 2.67 -9.64
C PRO A 463 31.12 3.48 -8.35
N LEU A 464 31.64 2.89 -7.27
CA LEU A 464 31.72 3.55 -5.96
C LEU A 464 32.64 4.78 -6.02
N THR A 465 32.04 5.95 -5.79
CA THR A 465 32.67 7.26 -5.59
C THR A 465 31.89 7.98 -4.49
N SER A 466 32.39 9.12 -4.01
CA SER A 466 31.66 9.95 -3.05
C SER A 466 30.30 10.38 -3.62
N GLU A 467 30.24 10.80 -4.88
CA GLU A 467 28.97 11.22 -5.51
C GLU A 467 28.01 10.05 -5.76
N SER A 468 28.48 8.89 -6.22
CA SER A 468 27.58 7.75 -6.43
C SER A 468 27.07 7.18 -5.11
N LEU A 469 27.87 7.21 -4.04
CA LEU A 469 27.44 6.87 -2.69
C LEU A 469 26.35 7.82 -2.20
N LYS A 470 26.54 9.14 -2.33
CA LYS A 470 25.54 10.15 -1.94
C LYS A 470 24.24 10.00 -2.72
N ASP A 471 24.32 9.80 -4.03
CA ASP A 471 23.15 9.55 -4.87
C ASP A 471 22.42 8.26 -4.43
N THR A 472 23.18 7.21 -4.11
CA THR A 472 22.61 5.92 -3.69
C THR A 472 21.87 6.02 -2.36
N LEU A 473 22.48 6.69 -1.37
CA LEU A 473 21.88 6.92 -0.06
C LEU A 473 20.65 7.83 -0.15
N ALA A 474 20.73 8.90 -0.94
CA ALA A 474 19.58 9.80 -1.15
C ALA A 474 18.43 9.09 -1.86
N GLN A 475 18.71 8.23 -2.83
CA GLN A 475 17.68 7.46 -3.52
C GLN A 475 17.00 6.46 -2.59
N ALA A 476 17.75 5.82 -1.69
CA ALA A 476 17.16 4.96 -0.66
C ALA A 476 16.19 5.74 0.23
N ILE A 477 16.61 6.89 0.76
CA ILE A 477 15.79 7.76 1.60
C ILE A 477 14.55 8.25 0.84
N PHE A 478 14.73 8.71 -0.40
CA PHE A 478 13.64 9.17 -1.26
C PHE A 478 12.58 8.07 -1.48
N TRP A 479 13.00 6.84 -1.73
CA TRP A 479 12.09 5.72 -1.95
C TRP A 479 11.32 5.31 -0.68
N VAL A 480 12.01 5.14 0.44
CA VAL A 480 11.37 4.64 1.68
C VAL A 480 10.52 5.70 2.39
N THR A 481 10.58 6.96 1.95
CA THR A 481 9.73 8.05 2.44
C THR A 481 8.70 8.45 1.39
N ALA A 482 9.10 9.22 0.37
CA ALA A 482 8.17 9.82 -0.58
C ALA A 482 7.48 8.81 -1.50
N MET A 483 8.21 7.82 -2.02
CA MET A 483 7.58 6.82 -2.89
C MET A 483 6.75 5.81 -2.09
N HIS A 484 7.11 5.52 -0.84
CA HIS A 484 6.24 4.74 0.04
C HIS A 484 4.93 5.49 0.31
N ASN A 485 4.95 6.81 0.52
CA ASN A 485 3.73 7.62 0.56
C ASN A 485 2.96 7.61 -0.78
N HIS A 486 3.65 7.73 -1.93
CA HIS A 486 3.01 7.70 -3.27
C HIS A 486 2.18 6.44 -3.50
N MET A 487 2.71 5.28 -3.08
CA MET A 487 2.19 3.97 -3.46
C MET A 487 1.46 3.24 -2.32
N GLY A 488 1.73 3.64 -1.07
CA GLY A 488 1.15 3.05 0.14
C GLY A 488 -0.04 3.83 0.70
N ASN A 489 -0.08 5.16 0.54
CA ASN A 489 -1.19 5.99 1.03
C ASN A 489 -2.31 6.14 -0.01
N ILE A 490 -2.94 5.02 -0.36
CA ILE A 490 -3.83 4.91 -1.53
C ILE A 490 -5.32 4.77 -1.19
N ALA A 491 -5.70 5.05 0.05
CA ALA A 491 -7.06 4.85 0.56
C ALA A 491 -8.14 5.55 -0.30
N GLU A 492 -7.81 6.71 -0.87
CA GLU A 492 -8.70 7.47 -1.76
C GLU A 492 -8.99 6.80 -3.11
N TYR A 493 -8.13 5.88 -3.57
CA TYR A 493 -8.31 5.15 -4.82
C TYR A 493 -9.13 3.87 -4.61
N VAL A 494 -8.90 3.17 -3.49
CA VAL A 494 -9.38 1.80 -3.29
C VAL A 494 -10.66 1.69 -2.45
N SER A 495 -11.27 2.81 -2.06
CA SER A 495 -12.56 2.82 -1.33
C SER A 495 -13.74 2.39 -2.20
N ASP A 496 -13.71 2.78 -3.49
CA ASP A 496 -14.78 2.51 -4.45
C ASP A 496 -14.41 1.32 -5.36
N PRO A 497 -15.14 0.19 -5.27
CA PRO A 497 -14.85 -0.99 -6.06
C PRO A 497 -15.07 -0.81 -7.58
N ALA A 498 -15.67 0.30 -8.02
CA ALA A 498 -15.78 0.66 -9.43
C ALA A 498 -14.65 1.58 -9.93
N PHE A 499 -13.82 2.12 -9.03
CA PHE A 499 -12.74 3.03 -9.39
C PHE A 499 -11.47 2.27 -9.76
N THR A 500 -10.88 1.57 -8.80
CA THR A 500 -9.65 0.78 -8.97
C THR A 500 -9.81 -0.62 -8.35
N PRO A 501 -10.64 -1.51 -8.94
CA PRO A 501 -10.79 -2.87 -8.42
C PRO A 501 -9.53 -3.70 -8.63
N ALA A 502 -9.10 -4.40 -7.59
CA ALA A 502 -7.98 -5.34 -7.66
C ALA A 502 -8.32 -6.69 -8.32
N ALA A 503 -9.61 -7.04 -8.44
CA ALA A 503 -10.09 -8.24 -9.14
C ALA A 503 -11.55 -8.04 -9.61
N TRP A 504 -11.90 -8.49 -10.80
CA TRP A 504 -13.25 -8.32 -11.36
C TRP A 504 -13.62 -9.43 -12.35
N VAL A 505 -14.91 -9.57 -12.65
CA VAL A 505 -15.43 -10.49 -13.68
C VAL A 505 -15.47 -9.77 -15.03
N GLU A 506 -15.14 -10.48 -16.12
CA GLU A 506 -15.07 -9.88 -17.46
C GLU A 506 -16.40 -9.21 -17.84
N GLY A 507 -16.34 -7.94 -18.22
CA GLY A 507 -17.49 -7.11 -18.60
C GLY A 507 -18.17 -6.37 -17.45
N GLU A 508 -17.83 -6.65 -16.19
CA GLU A 508 -18.38 -5.92 -15.05
C GLU A 508 -17.63 -4.63 -14.77
N LEU A 509 -18.32 -3.61 -14.24
CA LEU A 509 -17.75 -2.29 -13.95
C LEU A 509 -17.30 -2.11 -12.48
N ALA A 510 -17.18 -3.19 -11.72
CA ALA A 510 -16.70 -3.17 -10.34
C ALA A 510 -16.21 -4.57 -9.91
N SER A 511 -15.38 -4.63 -8.86
CA SER A 511 -15.11 -5.89 -8.17
C SER A 511 -16.37 -6.43 -7.49
N ARG A 512 -16.46 -7.75 -7.28
CA ARG A 512 -17.54 -8.35 -6.49
C ARG A 512 -17.48 -7.88 -5.02
N PRO A 513 -18.60 -7.87 -4.28
CA PRO A 513 -18.62 -7.36 -2.90
C PRO A 513 -17.57 -8.00 -1.98
N GLY A 514 -17.36 -9.32 -2.07
CA GLY A 514 -16.33 -10.01 -1.29
C GLY A 514 -14.91 -9.53 -1.64
N SER A 515 -14.55 -9.52 -2.92
CA SER A 515 -13.24 -9.02 -3.39
C SER A 515 -13.00 -7.56 -3.00
N ALA A 516 -14.03 -6.70 -3.11
CA ALA A 516 -13.98 -5.31 -2.70
C ALA A 516 -13.64 -5.16 -1.21
N VAL A 517 -14.31 -5.93 -0.35
CA VAL A 517 -14.06 -5.89 1.10
C VAL A 517 -12.68 -6.44 1.44
N ARG A 518 -12.19 -7.50 0.77
CA ARG A 518 -10.81 -7.98 0.99
C ARG A 518 -9.76 -6.92 0.66
N GLN A 519 -9.91 -6.21 -0.47
CA GLN A 519 -9.04 -5.09 -0.84
C GLN A 519 -9.08 -3.98 0.23
N ALA A 520 -10.28 -3.68 0.74
CA ALA A 520 -10.45 -2.68 1.79
C ALA A 520 -9.83 -3.11 3.14
N VAL A 521 -9.93 -4.38 3.51
CA VAL A 521 -9.31 -4.92 4.73
C VAL A 521 -7.78 -4.82 4.65
N ILE A 522 -7.19 -5.02 3.46
CA ILE A 522 -5.75 -4.78 3.25
C ILE A 522 -5.42 -3.31 3.53
N MET A 523 -6.17 -2.38 2.93
CA MET A 523 -5.90 -0.96 3.12
C MET A 523 -6.03 -0.53 4.60
N ALA A 524 -7.03 -1.07 5.31
CA ALA A 524 -7.18 -0.85 6.75
C ALA A 524 -5.99 -1.40 7.56
N LEU A 525 -5.45 -2.56 7.17
CA LEU A 525 -4.30 -3.17 7.83
C LEU A 525 -2.99 -2.40 7.58
N THR A 526 -2.79 -1.90 6.36
CA THR A 526 -1.52 -1.27 5.93
C THR A 526 -1.56 0.25 5.98
N GLY A 527 -2.61 0.85 6.56
CA GLY A 527 -2.77 2.30 6.69
C GLY A 527 -2.59 2.81 8.12
N LEU A 528 -1.90 2.05 8.98
CA LEU A 528 -1.60 2.44 10.35
C LEU A 528 -0.53 3.54 10.37
N THR A 529 -0.81 4.63 11.08
CA THR A 529 0.09 5.79 11.19
C THR A 529 1.47 5.40 11.73
N GLN A 530 2.53 5.90 11.09
CA GLN A 530 3.94 5.69 11.46
C GLN A 530 4.60 6.99 11.90
N PRO A 531 5.85 6.98 12.39
CA PRO A 531 6.53 8.21 12.74
C PRO A 531 6.76 9.05 11.48
N SER A 532 6.56 10.36 11.60
CA SER A 532 6.64 11.27 10.47
C SER A 532 8.10 11.61 10.13
N VAL A 533 8.37 11.87 8.85
CA VAL A 533 9.65 12.47 8.40
C VAL A 533 9.95 13.83 9.04
N LEU A 534 8.95 14.46 9.67
CA LEU A 534 9.05 15.76 10.35
C LEU A 534 9.40 15.68 11.85
N GLU A 535 9.51 14.46 12.41
CA GLU A 535 9.94 14.26 13.79
C GLU A 535 11.46 14.46 13.94
N ASP A 536 11.89 14.91 15.11
CA ASP A 536 13.32 15.10 15.40
C ASP A 536 13.97 13.75 15.68
N PHE A 537 14.82 13.29 14.75
CA PHE A 537 15.62 12.08 14.88
C PHE A 537 17.10 12.38 15.17
N SER A 538 17.46 13.63 15.51
CA SER A 538 18.85 14.04 15.70
C SER A 538 19.55 13.25 16.82
N HIS A 539 18.82 12.70 17.79
CA HIS A 539 19.40 11.91 18.88
C HIS A 539 20.15 10.64 18.41
N VAL A 540 19.91 10.16 17.18
CA VAL A 540 20.67 9.02 16.62
C VAL A 540 21.93 9.41 15.84
N MET A 541 22.20 10.71 15.67
CA MET A 541 23.39 11.21 15.00
C MET A 541 24.63 11.13 15.91
N LEU A 542 25.83 11.04 15.31
CA LEU A 542 27.08 10.78 16.04
C LEU A 542 27.56 11.94 16.90
N ASP A 543 27.44 13.16 16.39
CA ASP A 543 28.00 14.38 16.98
C ASP A 543 27.09 15.59 16.74
N ASP A 544 27.47 16.74 17.27
CA ASP A 544 26.62 17.94 17.23
C ASP A 544 26.50 18.53 15.82
N GLN A 545 27.53 18.42 14.97
CA GLN A 545 27.44 18.86 13.58
C GLN A 545 26.45 18.00 12.79
N ALA A 546 26.50 16.68 13.00
CA ALA A 546 25.58 15.73 12.40
C ALA A 546 24.12 15.92 12.89
N LYS A 547 23.93 16.26 14.18
CA LYS A 547 22.62 16.65 14.72
C LYS A 547 22.07 17.91 14.04
N ASP A 548 22.91 18.91 13.81
CA ASP A 548 22.50 20.15 13.16
C ASP A 548 22.11 19.91 11.70
N VAL A 549 22.83 19.05 10.98
CA VAL A 549 22.47 18.61 9.62
C VAL A 549 21.11 17.90 9.62
N ALA A 550 20.85 17.00 10.58
CA ALA A 550 19.56 16.32 10.70
C ALA A 550 18.40 17.30 10.96
N ARG A 551 18.58 18.28 11.86
CA ARG A 551 17.57 19.31 12.13
C ARG A 551 17.33 20.22 10.93
N ALA A 552 18.38 20.55 10.19
CA ALA A 552 18.27 21.34 8.96
C ALA A 552 17.44 20.60 7.90
N PHE A 553 17.61 19.27 7.77
CA PHE A 553 16.75 18.45 6.91
C PHE A 553 15.29 18.48 7.37
N THR A 554 15.02 18.30 8.67
CA THR A 554 13.64 18.36 9.20
C THR A 554 12.98 19.72 8.93
N ALA A 555 13.72 20.83 9.06
CA ALA A 555 13.23 22.16 8.73
C ALA A 555 12.93 22.30 7.22
N ALA A 556 13.86 21.87 6.36
CA ALA A 556 13.68 21.91 4.91
C ALA A 556 12.49 21.04 4.45
N ALA A 557 12.26 19.89 5.10
CA ALA A 557 11.10 19.05 4.84
C ALA A 557 9.78 19.76 5.15
N ARG A 558 9.69 20.52 6.27
CA ARG A 558 8.49 21.34 6.58
C ARG A 558 8.22 22.40 5.51
N ASP A 559 9.28 23.03 4.99
CA ASP A 559 9.16 24.01 3.93
C ASP A 559 8.65 23.39 2.62
N VAL A 560 9.13 22.19 2.26
CA VAL A 560 8.62 21.45 1.09
C VAL A 560 7.12 21.14 1.26
N GLY A 561 6.69 20.61 2.41
CA GLY A 561 5.28 20.35 2.67
C GLY A 561 4.42 21.61 2.54
N THR A 562 4.89 22.74 3.07
CA THR A 562 4.20 24.04 2.95
C THR A 562 4.08 24.49 1.49
N LYS A 563 5.14 24.33 0.69
CA LYS A 563 5.15 24.64 -0.74
C LYS A 563 4.18 23.75 -1.53
N VAL A 564 4.16 22.44 -1.25
CA VAL A 564 3.25 21.48 -1.91
C VAL A 564 1.80 21.81 -1.57
N ALA A 565 1.49 22.08 -0.30
CA ALA A 565 0.17 22.50 0.13
C ALA A 565 -0.30 23.79 -0.58
N ALA A 566 0.60 24.78 -0.74
CA ALA A 566 0.30 25.99 -1.49
C ALA A 566 0.04 25.73 -2.99
N ARG A 567 0.82 24.85 -3.63
CA ARG A 567 0.60 24.46 -5.04
C ARG A 567 -0.73 23.74 -5.22
N ASN A 568 -1.16 22.93 -4.25
CA ASN A 568 -2.41 22.18 -4.31
C ASN A 568 -3.66 23.06 -4.38
N TRP A 569 -3.62 24.32 -3.92
CA TRP A 569 -4.71 25.28 -4.12
C TRP A 569 -4.95 25.64 -5.60
N GLY A 570 -3.90 25.58 -6.43
CA GLY A 570 -3.99 25.91 -7.85
C GLY A 570 -4.14 24.71 -8.77
N ARG A 571 -4.14 23.47 -8.24
CA ARG A 571 -4.24 22.25 -9.04
C ARG A 571 -5.69 21.81 -9.20
N GLU A 572 -6.01 21.30 -10.39
CA GLU A 572 -7.33 20.69 -10.64
C GLU A 572 -7.60 19.49 -9.72
N GLN A 573 -6.56 18.67 -9.51
CA GLN A 573 -6.54 17.59 -8.54
C GLN A 573 -5.35 17.83 -7.59
N PRO A 574 -5.56 17.95 -6.27
CA PRO A 574 -4.48 17.97 -5.30
C PRO A 574 -3.57 16.76 -5.46
N PHE A 575 -2.26 16.98 -5.34
CA PHE A 575 -1.24 15.94 -5.41
C PHE A 575 -0.44 15.97 -4.10
N THR A 576 -0.61 14.92 -3.30
CA THR A 576 -0.16 14.86 -1.90
C THR A 576 1.04 13.94 -1.69
N THR A 577 1.56 13.33 -2.75
CA THR A 577 2.69 12.39 -2.69
C THR A 577 3.93 12.94 -2.01
N PHE A 578 4.25 14.22 -2.24
CA PHE A 578 5.41 14.89 -1.67
C PHE A 578 5.03 15.92 -0.60
N ASP A 579 3.79 15.86 -0.10
CA ASP A 579 3.40 16.65 1.06
C ASP A 579 3.98 15.99 2.32
N THR A 580 5.11 16.52 2.80
CA THR A 580 5.86 15.95 3.92
C THR A 580 5.08 15.92 5.24
N HIS A 581 3.99 16.67 5.37
CA HIS A 581 3.08 16.57 6.51
C HIS A 581 2.35 15.22 6.58
N LEU A 582 2.33 14.48 5.48
CA LEU A 582 1.65 13.19 5.32
C LEU A 582 2.62 12.02 5.16
N MET A 583 3.93 12.28 5.21
CA MET A 583 4.96 11.30 4.91
C MET A 583 5.52 10.65 6.17
N ASP A 584 5.57 9.33 6.13
CA ASP A 584 6.27 8.50 7.11
C ASP A 584 7.79 8.56 6.88
N ILE A 585 8.56 8.33 7.95
CA ILE A 585 10.03 8.38 7.92
C ILE A 585 10.67 7.12 7.30
N SER A 586 9.92 6.02 7.16
CA SER A 586 10.41 4.75 6.62
C SER A 586 9.25 3.89 6.08
N VAL A 587 9.60 2.80 5.39
CA VAL A 587 8.68 1.69 5.06
C VAL A 587 8.35 0.87 6.31
N GLY A 588 7.64 1.47 7.26
CA GLY A 588 7.31 0.88 8.57
C GLY A 588 5.94 0.18 8.64
N ILE A 589 5.12 0.25 7.58
CA ILE A 589 3.76 -0.31 7.54
C ILE A 589 3.41 -0.91 6.18
#